data_AF-A0AAU7R1Y0-F1
#
_entry.id   AF-A0AAU7R1Y0-F1
#
_cell.length_a   1.000
_cell.length_b   1.000
_cell.length_c   1.000
_cell.angle_alpha   90.00
_cell.angle_beta   90.00
_cell.angle_gamma   90.00
#
_symmetry.space_group_name_H-M   'P 1'
#
loop_
_entity.id
_entity.type
_entity.pdbx_description
1 polymer ?
#
loop_
_entity_poly.entity_id
_entity_poly.type
_entity_poly.pdbx_seq_one_letter_code
_entity_poly.pdbx_strand_id
1 'polypeptide(L)'
;MRLTETIKDLAVAPAAGYAATKVMDPISMKLYQLESDADRKREDTARPGLPYEIAAAKTLRLLGVDLRGTARQRAGMAIHYGLAISWAPVYSVLRRTTGLNPVLAGLASGAVMSLIVDEGLTPALRFSAPNRAYPLATHLRGFVAHLAYGLTVAAVTETAWKLTRRRP
;
A
#
# COMPACT_ATOMS: atom_id res chain seq x y z
N MET A 1 18.20 -24.64 0.47
CA MET A 1 16.93 -24.25 -0.19
C MET A 1 17.03 -24.63 -1.65
N ARG A 2 16.07 -25.39 -2.19
CA ARG A 2 16.09 -25.74 -3.63
C ARG A 2 15.64 -24.51 -4.45
N LEU A 3 16.26 -24.22 -5.59
CA LEU A 3 15.98 -23.04 -6.43
C LEU A 3 14.48 -22.87 -6.77
N THR A 4 13.78 -23.98 -6.99
CA THR A 4 12.32 -24.05 -7.21
C THR A 4 11.50 -23.59 -6.00
N GLU A 5 12.05 -23.68 -4.80
CA GLU A 5 11.42 -23.19 -3.58
C GLU A 5 11.49 -21.67 -3.48
N THR A 6 12.61 -21.07 -3.85
CA THR A 6 12.81 -19.62 -3.87
C THR A 6 11.93 -18.96 -4.93
N ILE A 7 11.83 -19.55 -6.13
CA ILE A 7 11.01 -19.03 -7.24
C ILE A 7 9.52 -18.98 -6.87
N LYS A 8 9.01 -20.00 -6.15
CA LYS A 8 7.61 -20.02 -5.70
C LYS A 8 7.31 -18.96 -4.65
N ASP A 9 8.23 -18.70 -3.71
CA ASP A 9 8.07 -17.58 -2.76
C ASP A 9 8.17 -16.23 -3.48
N LEU A 10 9.00 -16.14 -4.52
CA LEU A 10 9.14 -14.93 -5.35
C LEU A 10 7.86 -14.55 -6.09
N ALA A 11 7.01 -15.52 -6.46
CA ALA A 11 5.76 -15.26 -7.18
C ALA A 11 4.59 -14.89 -6.25
N VAL A 12 4.62 -15.34 -5.00
CA VAL A 12 3.53 -15.11 -4.03
C VAL A 12 3.46 -13.64 -3.62
N ALA A 13 4.60 -13.00 -3.33
CA ALA A 13 4.62 -11.61 -2.87
C ALA A 13 4.06 -10.62 -3.92
N PRO A 14 4.45 -10.67 -5.21
CA PRO A 14 3.85 -9.85 -6.25
C PRO A 14 2.34 -10.08 -6.42
N ALA A 15 1.90 -11.35 -6.40
CA ALA A 15 0.48 -11.68 -6.51
C ALA A 15 -0.32 -11.14 -5.31
N ALA A 16 0.22 -11.31 -4.10
CA ALA A 16 -0.38 -10.82 -2.86
C ALA A 16 -0.48 -9.29 -2.84
N GLY A 17 0.60 -8.58 -3.16
CA GLY A 17 0.60 -7.12 -3.24
C GLY A 17 -0.38 -6.58 -4.28
N TYR A 18 -0.39 -7.16 -5.49
CA TYR A 18 -1.34 -6.78 -6.54
C TYR A 18 -2.80 -7.00 -6.11
N ALA A 19 -3.12 -8.18 -5.59
CA ALA A 19 -4.48 -8.50 -5.13
C ALA A 19 -4.91 -7.59 -3.98
N ALA A 20 -4.00 -7.33 -3.03
CA ALA A 20 -4.26 -6.45 -1.91
C ALA A 20 -4.54 -5.01 -2.35
N THR A 21 -3.82 -4.47 -3.33
CA THR A 21 -4.16 -3.17 -3.92
C THR A 21 -5.55 -3.17 -4.57
N LYS A 22 -5.91 -4.24 -5.30
CA LYS A 22 -7.23 -4.37 -5.93
C LYS A 22 -8.38 -4.44 -4.93
N VAL A 23 -8.13 -4.90 -3.70
CA VAL A 23 -9.12 -4.90 -2.60
C VAL A 23 -9.13 -3.56 -1.87
N MET A 24 -7.95 -3.00 -1.60
CA MET A 24 -7.77 -1.77 -0.85
C MET A 24 -8.39 -0.55 -1.55
N ASP A 25 -8.15 -0.38 -2.85
CA ASP A 25 -8.56 0.82 -3.58
C ASP A 25 -10.09 1.03 -3.56
N PRO A 26 -10.94 0.01 -3.85
CA PRO A 26 -12.40 0.15 -3.73
C PRO A 26 -12.88 0.41 -2.31
N ILE A 27 -12.24 -0.19 -1.30
CA ILE A 27 -12.59 0.03 0.12
C ILE A 27 -12.32 1.50 0.48
N SER A 28 -11.14 2.01 0.13
CA SER A 28 -10.80 3.42 0.33
C SER A 28 -11.80 4.32 -0.38
N MET A 29 -12.11 4.05 -1.66
CA MET A 29 -13.08 4.87 -2.39
C MET A 29 -14.49 4.81 -1.81
N LYS A 30 -14.93 3.65 -1.31
CA LYS A 30 -16.24 3.54 -0.66
C LYS A 30 -16.29 4.32 0.65
N LEU A 31 -15.24 4.24 1.46
CA LEU A 31 -15.13 5.02 2.69
C LEU A 31 -15.11 6.52 2.39
N TYR A 32 -14.37 6.94 1.36
CA TYR A 32 -14.34 8.34 0.92
C TYR A 32 -15.75 8.84 0.57
N GLN A 33 -16.56 8.03 -0.13
CA GLN A 33 -17.94 8.39 -0.46
C GLN A 33 -18.88 8.49 0.76
N LEU A 34 -18.54 7.86 1.88
CA LEU A 34 -19.29 7.88 3.12
C LEU A 34 -18.87 9.02 4.06
N GLU A 35 -17.76 9.71 3.77
CA GLU A 35 -17.30 10.87 4.53
C GLU A 35 -18.25 12.06 4.38
N SER A 36 -18.21 12.96 5.37
CA SER A 36 -18.97 14.20 5.32
C SER A 36 -18.52 15.10 4.16
N ASP A 37 -19.43 15.91 3.62
CA ASP A 37 -19.08 16.88 2.57
C ASP A 37 -17.99 17.87 3.01
N ALA A 38 -18.00 18.23 4.30
CA ALA A 38 -17.01 19.12 4.89
C ALA A 38 -15.62 18.51 4.89
N ASP A 39 -15.49 17.23 5.31
CA ASP A 39 -14.22 16.52 5.32
C ASP A 39 -13.69 16.31 3.90
N ARG A 40 -14.54 15.86 2.97
CA ARG A 40 -14.16 15.69 1.56
C ARG A 40 -13.66 16.99 0.94
N LYS A 41 -14.39 18.09 1.13
CA LYS A 41 -13.97 19.40 0.63
C LYS A 41 -12.64 19.85 1.22
N ARG A 42 -12.42 19.60 2.52
CA ARG A 42 -11.15 19.91 3.19
C ARG A 42 -9.99 19.07 2.63
N GLU A 43 -10.21 17.77 2.43
CA GLU A 43 -9.23 16.87 1.83
C GLU A 43 -8.89 17.29 0.39
N ASP A 44 -9.89 17.53 -0.45
CA ASP A 44 -9.71 17.91 -1.85
C ASP A 44 -8.98 19.25 -1.99
N THR A 45 -9.27 20.21 -1.10
CA THR A 45 -8.56 21.49 -1.05
C THR A 45 -7.10 21.33 -0.61
N ALA A 46 -6.84 20.43 0.34
CA ALA A 46 -5.50 20.16 0.84
C ALA A 46 -4.65 19.34 -0.14
N ARG A 47 -5.27 18.53 -1.00
CA ARG A 47 -4.57 17.57 -1.87
C ARG A 47 -3.91 18.26 -3.07
N PRO A 48 -2.55 18.22 -3.17
CA PRO A 48 -1.85 18.78 -4.33
C PRO A 48 -1.96 17.92 -5.61
N GLY A 49 -2.51 16.72 -5.49
CA GLY A 49 -2.65 15.71 -6.54
C GLY A 49 -2.57 14.30 -5.96
N LEU A 50 -2.50 13.29 -6.83
CA LEU A 50 -2.34 11.91 -6.42
C LEU A 50 -0.90 11.67 -5.90
N PRO A 51 -0.71 11.19 -4.66
CA PRO A 51 0.62 11.07 -4.07
C PRO A 51 1.60 10.23 -4.89
N TYR A 52 1.14 9.11 -5.46
CA TYR A 52 1.98 8.23 -6.28
C TYR A 52 2.39 8.87 -7.62
N GLU A 53 1.57 9.75 -8.20
CA GLU A 53 1.94 10.52 -9.41
C GLU A 53 2.93 11.63 -9.09
N ILE A 54 2.80 12.26 -7.92
CA ILE A 54 3.76 13.27 -7.44
C ILE A 54 5.09 12.60 -7.12
N ALA A 55 5.07 11.43 -6.47
CA ALA A 55 6.25 10.63 -6.21
C ALA A 55 6.97 10.25 -7.51
N ALA A 56 6.24 9.70 -8.49
CA ALA A 56 6.80 9.34 -9.79
C ALA A 56 7.44 10.55 -10.49
N ALA A 57 6.72 11.68 -10.57
CA ALA A 57 7.21 12.88 -11.23
C ALA A 57 8.46 13.46 -10.52
N LYS A 58 8.46 13.52 -9.19
CA LYS A 58 9.61 14.05 -8.43
C LYS A 58 10.84 13.16 -8.57
N THR A 59 10.67 11.84 -8.46
CA THR A 59 11.79 10.90 -8.55
C THR A 59 12.42 10.92 -9.94
N LEU A 60 11.60 10.89 -11.01
CA LEU A 60 12.12 10.89 -12.38
C LEU A 60 12.73 12.23 -12.79
N ARG A 61 12.25 13.34 -12.21
CA ARG A 61 12.89 14.64 -12.40
C ARG A 61 14.32 14.70 -11.86
N LEU A 62 14.65 13.94 -10.82
CA LEU A 62 16.04 13.80 -10.34
C LEU A 62 16.96 13.15 -11.38
N LEU A 63 16.37 12.39 -12.31
CA LEU A 63 17.07 11.75 -13.43
C LEU A 63 16.97 12.57 -14.74
N GLY A 64 16.49 13.82 -14.66
CA GLY A 64 16.34 14.69 -15.82
C GLY A 64 15.10 14.41 -16.69
N VAL A 65 14.15 13.59 -16.20
CA VAL A 65 12.95 13.21 -16.95
C VAL A 65 11.72 13.95 -16.42
N ASP A 66 11.12 14.81 -17.24
CA ASP A 66 9.86 15.51 -16.93
C ASP A 66 8.65 14.71 -17.49
N LEU A 67 7.82 14.18 -16.60
CA LEU A 67 6.64 13.40 -16.97
C LEU A 67 5.37 14.26 -17.01
N ARG A 68 4.61 14.14 -18.10
CA ARG A 68 3.32 14.84 -18.29
C ARG A 68 2.22 13.89 -18.76
N GLY A 69 0.97 14.30 -18.52
CA GLY A 69 -0.23 13.57 -18.97
C GLY A 69 -0.20 12.08 -18.64
N THR A 70 -0.52 11.25 -19.63
CA THR A 70 -0.60 9.78 -19.50
C THR A 70 0.70 9.13 -19.05
N ALA A 71 1.87 9.68 -19.41
CA ALA A 71 3.15 9.12 -18.97
C ALA A 71 3.32 9.25 -17.45
N ARG A 72 2.93 10.40 -16.88
CA ARG A 72 2.92 10.63 -15.43
C ARG A 72 1.95 9.68 -14.73
N GLN A 73 0.75 9.51 -15.26
CA GLN A 73 -0.25 8.60 -14.69
C GLN A 73 0.26 7.15 -14.67
N ARG A 74 0.83 6.66 -15.78
CA ARG A 74 1.39 5.29 -15.86
C ARG A 74 2.55 5.09 -14.88
N ALA A 75 3.46 6.05 -14.80
CA ALA A 75 4.57 5.99 -13.84
C ALA A 75 4.07 6.05 -12.39
N GLY A 76 3.04 6.85 -12.13
CA GLY A 76 2.36 6.89 -10.84
C GLY A 76 1.76 5.53 -10.45
N MET A 77 1.04 4.89 -11.38
CA MET A 77 0.51 3.53 -11.15
C MET A 77 1.62 2.49 -10.94
N ALA A 78 2.75 2.63 -11.63
CA ALA A 78 3.91 1.78 -11.39
C ALA A 78 4.48 1.96 -9.98
N ILE A 79 4.54 3.19 -9.46
CA ILE A 79 4.91 3.46 -8.06
C ILE A 79 3.86 2.88 -7.10
N HIS A 80 2.56 3.06 -7.36
CA HIS A 80 1.47 2.56 -6.49
C HIS A 80 1.54 1.04 -6.34
N TYR A 81 1.51 0.30 -7.46
CA TYR A 81 1.61 -1.15 -7.44
C TYR A 81 2.99 -1.64 -7.02
N GLY A 82 4.06 -0.95 -7.42
CA GLY A 82 5.43 -1.32 -7.07
C GLY A 82 5.65 -1.26 -5.56
N LEU A 83 5.17 -0.20 -4.90
CA LEU A 83 5.19 -0.09 -3.45
C LEU A 83 4.42 -1.24 -2.81
N ALA A 84 3.17 -1.47 -3.23
CA ALA A 84 2.33 -2.55 -2.72
C ALA A 84 2.96 -3.94 -2.88
N ILE A 85 3.61 -4.22 -4.01
CA ILE A 85 4.33 -5.49 -4.23
C ILE A 85 5.56 -5.58 -3.34
N SER A 86 6.33 -4.49 -3.22
CA SER A 86 7.54 -4.45 -2.40
C SER A 86 7.27 -4.58 -0.90
N TRP A 87 6.07 -4.19 -0.45
CA TRP A 87 5.67 -4.26 0.96
C TRP A 87 5.14 -5.64 1.37
N ALA A 88 4.57 -6.41 0.45
CA ALA A 88 3.96 -7.72 0.75
C ALA A 88 4.88 -8.70 1.53
N PRO A 89 6.21 -8.77 1.28
CA PRO A 89 7.11 -9.62 2.06
C PRO A 89 7.18 -9.30 3.56
N VAL A 90 6.82 -8.09 4.00
CA VAL A 90 6.79 -7.71 5.43
C VAL A 90 5.89 -8.65 6.22
N TYR A 91 4.74 -9.03 5.65
CA TYR A 91 3.85 -10.02 6.24
C TYR A 91 4.56 -11.35 6.47
N SER A 92 5.24 -11.89 5.45
CA SER A 92 5.95 -13.16 5.57
C SER A 92 7.06 -13.09 6.61
N VAL A 93 7.84 -12.00 6.65
CA VAL A 93 8.86 -11.81 7.68
C VAL A 93 8.26 -11.81 9.07
N LEU A 94 7.21 -11.01 9.33
CA LEU A 94 6.51 -11.00 10.61
C LEU A 94 5.98 -12.39 10.97
N ARG A 95 5.34 -13.07 10.02
CA ARG A 95 4.69 -14.37 10.24
C ARG A 95 5.68 -15.49 10.57
N ARG A 96 6.93 -15.39 10.07
CA ARG A 96 8.02 -16.36 10.28
C ARG A 96 8.87 -16.07 11.51
N THR A 97 9.05 -14.79 11.83
CA THR A 97 9.95 -14.35 12.91
C THR A 97 9.22 -14.11 14.22
N THR A 98 7.89 -14.07 14.20
CA THR A 98 7.05 -13.89 15.39
C THR A 98 6.10 -15.07 15.59
N GLY A 99 5.56 -15.19 16.80
CA GLY A 99 4.47 -16.14 17.11
C GLY A 99 3.07 -15.65 16.71
N LEU A 100 2.96 -14.57 15.94
CA LEU A 100 1.66 -13.99 15.58
C LEU A 100 0.87 -14.93 14.67
N ASN A 101 -0.43 -15.02 14.93
CA ASN A 101 -1.35 -15.70 14.02
C ASN A 101 -1.50 -14.90 12.71
N PRO A 102 -2.02 -15.52 11.63
CA PRO A 102 -2.09 -14.89 10.32
C PRO A 102 -2.84 -13.55 10.30
N VAL A 103 -3.93 -13.44 11.04
CA VAL A 103 -4.77 -12.22 11.10
C VAL A 103 -3.99 -11.09 11.75
N LEU A 104 -3.38 -11.33 12.91
CA LEU A 104 -2.59 -10.31 13.61
C LEU A 104 -1.36 -9.88 12.81
N ALA A 105 -0.67 -10.81 12.16
CA ALA A 105 0.47 -10.47 11.30
C ALA A 105 0.04 -9.62 10.08
N GLY A 106 -1.11 -9.94 9.47
CA GLY A 106 -1.68 -9.16 8.37
C GLY A 106 -2.07 -7.75 8.80
N LEU A 107 -2.83 -7.62 9.89
CA LEU A 107 -3.23 -6.33 10.45
C LEU A 107 -2.01 -5.49 10.84
N ALA A 108 -1.01 -6.07 11.51
CA ALA A 108 0.22 -5.38 11.88
C ALA A 108 0.99 -4.91 10.64
N SER A 109 1.14 -5.76 9.62
CA SER A 109 1.81 -5.40 8.36
C SER A 109 1.14 -4.22 7.66
N GLY A 110 -0.20 -4.19 7.64
CA GLY A 110 -0.98 -3.10 7.06
C GLY A 110 -0.93 -1.83 7.90
N ALA A 111 -1.11 -1.93 9.21
CA ALA A 111 -1.04 -0.79 10.13
C ALA A 111 0.32 -0.09 10.06
N VAL A 112 1.42 -0.86 10.06
CA VAL A 112 2.77 -0.31 9.92
C VAL A 112 2.96 0.35 8.55
N MET A 113 2.39 -0.21 7.48
CA MET A 113 2.40 0.42 6.16
C MET A 113 1.77 1.81 6.20
N SER A 114 0.56 1.93 6.75
CA SER A 114 -0.14 3.22 6.86
C SER A 114 0.68 4.23 7.66
N LEU A 115 1.21 3.84 8.82
CA LEU A 115 1.99 4.76 9.65
C LEU A 115 3.31 5.20 9.00
N ILE A 116 4.04 4.27 8.38
CA ILE A 116 5.33 4.59 7.77
C ILE A 116 5.14 5.33 6.44
N VAL A 117 4.27 4.83 5.58
CA VAL A 117 4.11 5.36 4.21
C VAL A 117 3.21 6.59 4.22
N ASP A 118 1.97 6.47 4.66
CA ASP A 118 0.99 7.56 4.55
C ASP A 118 1.31 8.70 5.51
N GLU A 119 1.57 8.36 6.77
CA GLU A 119 1.76 9.36 7.82
C GLU A 119 3.21 9.86 7.93
N GLY A 120 4.18 9.06 7.47
CA GLY A 120 5.61 9.36 7.56
C GLY A 120 6.21 9.84 6.24
N LEU A 121 6.49 8.91 5.33
CA LEU A 121 7.27 9.16 4.12
C LEU A 121 6.56 10.09 3.14
N THR A 122 5.26 9.89 2.91
CA THR A 122 4.49 10.68 1.93
C THR A 122 4.52 12.18 2.23
N PRO A 123 4.22 12.67 3.46
CA PRO A 123 4.33 14.08 3.80
C PRO A 123 5.80 14.53 3.92
N ALA A 124 6.70 13.72 4.49
CA ALA A 124 8.11 14.08 4.67
C ALA A 124 8.82 14.34 3.33
N LEU A 125 8.51 13.54 2.30
CA LEU A 125 9.01 13.68 0.93
C LEU A 125 8.17 14.68 0.11
N ARG A 126 7.14 15.27 0.72
CA ARG A 126 6.20 16.23 0.12
C ARG A 126 5.47 15.63 -1.09
N PHE A 127 5.14 14.35 -1.05
CA PHE A 127 4.25 13.71 -2.03
C PHE A 127 2.78 14.02 -1.74
N SER A 128 2.47 14.40 -0.50
CA SER A 128 1.20 14.97 -0.05
C SER A 128 1.44 16.31 0.67
N ALA A 129 0.36 16.98 1.07
CA ALA A 129 0.42 18.06 2.05
C ALA A 129 0.74 17.52 3.46
N PRO A 130 1.10 18.38 4.44
CA PRO A 130 1.31 17.94 5.82
C PRO A 130 0.03 17.32 6.43
N ASN A 131 0.17 16.31 7.29
CA ASN A 131 -0.96 15.55 7.85
C ASN A 131 -2.02 16.44 8.50
N ARG A 132 -1.61 17.50 9.21
CA ARG A 132 -2.52 18.46 9.85
C ARG A 132 -3.48 19.17 8.89
N ALA A 133 -3.18 19.20 7.58
CA ALA A 133 -4.05 19.77 6.56
C ALA A 133 -5.24 18.86 6.23
N TYR A 134 -5.13 17.54 6.44
CA TYR A 134 -6.16 16.56 6.14
C TYR A 134 -7.10 16.33 7.34
N PRO A 135 -8.39 16.04 7.12
CA PRO A 135 -9.31 15.67 8.18
C PRO A 135 -8.94 14.32 8.79
N LEU A 136 -9.37 14.10 10.05
CA LEU A 136 -9.16 12.82 10.73
C LEU A 136 -9.75 11.65 9.92
N ALA A 137 -10.86 11.88 9.21
CA ALA A 137 -11.49 10.91 8.33
C ALA A 137 -10.53 10.37 7.26
N THR A 138 -9.72 11.23 6.61
CA THR A 138 -8.71 10.82 5.62
C THR A 138 -7.72 9.81 6.21
N HIS A 139 -7.22 10.09 7.42
CA HIS A 139 -6.25 9.24 8.11
C HIS A 139 -6.86 7.90 8.50
N LEU A 140 -8.07 7.91 9.08
CA LEU A 140 -8.78 6.69 9.46
C LEU A 140 -9.13 5.83 8.25
N ARG A 141 -9.58 6.45 7.16
CA ARG A 141 -9.84 5.76 5.90
C ARG A 141 -8.58 5.14 5.33
N GLY A 142 -7.47 5.88 5.27
CA GLY A 142 -6.17 5.38 4.84
C GLY A 142 -5.72 4.19 5.68
N PHE A 143 -5.85 4.30 7.00
CA PHE A 143 -5.52 3.22 7.94
C PHE A 143 -6.37 1.96 7.70
N VAL A 144 -7.70 2.09 7.62
CA VAL A 144 -8.61 0.96 7.39
C VAL A 144 -8.35 0.31 6.03
N ALA A 145 -8.09 1.09 4.98
CA ALA A 145 -7.73 0.58 3.68
C ALA A 145 -6.45 -0.27 3.76
N HIS A 146 -5.43 0.19 4.50
CA HIS A 146 -4.20 -0.56 4.71
C HIS A 146 -4.37 -1.82 5.58
N LEU A 147 -5.30 -1.83 6.54
CA LEU A 147 -5.66 -3.07 7.25
C LEU A 147 -6.24 -4.11 6.29
N ALA A 148 -7.13 -3.68 5.37
CA ALA A 148 -7.67 -4.56 4.35
C ALA A 148 -6.59 -5.05 3.37
N TYR A 149 -5.64 -4.20 3.01
CA TYR A 149 -4.45 -4.60 2.26
C TYR A 149 -3.69 -5.72 3.00
N GLY A 150 -3.35 -5.51 4.28
CA GLY A 150 -2.57 -6.47 5.06
C GLY A 150 -3.27 -7.82 5.25
N LEU A 151 -4.58 -7.81 5.50
CA LEU A 151 -5.41 -9.02 5.56
C LEU A 151 -5.45 -9.75 4.22
N THR A 152 -5.50 -9.02 3.10
CA THR A 152 -5.50 -9.62 1.76
C THR A 152 -4.14 -10.27 1.46
N VAL A 153 -3.04 -9.60 1.81
CA VAL A 153 -1.69 -10.18 1.70
C VAL A 153 -1.60 -11.48 2.50
N ALA A 154 -2.09 -11.48 3.75
CA ALA A 154 -2.12 -12.65 4.60
C ALA A 154 -2.92 -13.80 3.98
N ALA A 155 -4.14 -13.51 3.49
CA ALA A 155 -5.02 -14.50 2.89
C ALA A 155 -4.39 -15.15 1.65
N VAL A 156 -3.83 -14.36 0.73
CA VAL A 156 -3.17 -14.86 -0.48
C VAL A 156 -1.94 -15.69 -0.12
N THR A 157 -1.11 -15.20 0.78
CA THR A 157 0.14 -15.86 1.17
C THR A 157 -0.12 -17.19 1.89
N GLU A 158 -1.00 -17.21 2.88
CA GLU A 158 -1.33 -18.43 3.64
C GLU A 158 -2.05 -19.46 2.77
N THR A 159 -2.90 -19.02 1.83
CA THR A 159 -3.51 -19.91 0.84
C THR A 159 -2.43 -20.54 -0.04
N ALA A 160 -1.50 -19.75 -0.56
CA ALA A 160 -0.41 -20.25 -1.38
C ALA A 160 0.49 -21.23 -0.59
N TRP A 161 0.81 -20.91 0.67
CA TRP A 161 1.57 -21.81 1.54
C TRP A 161 0.83 -23.12 1.78
N LYS A 162 -0.46 -23.08 2.10
CA LYS A 162 -1.28 -24.29 2.29
C LYS A 162 -1.30 -25.16 1.04
N LEU A 163 -1.52 -24.58 -0.14
CA LEU A 163 -1.55 -25.30 -1.42
C LEU A 163 -0.19 -25.89 -1.79
N THR A 164 0.90 -25.24 -1.38
CA THR A 164 2.28 -25.70 -1.64
C THR A 164 2.88 -26.51 -0.48
N ARG A 165 2.07 -26.85 0.54
CA ARG A 165 2.48 -27.56 1.77
C ARG A 165 3.66 -26.89 2.49
N ARG A 166 3.70 -25.57 2.45
CA ARG A 166 4.64 -24.74 3.19
C ARG A 166 4.12 -24.43 4.57
N ARG A 167 5.06 -24.16 5.46
CA ARG A 167 4.79 -23.54 6.75
C ARG A 167 5.34 -22.11 6.70
N PRO A 168 4.84 -21.22 7.56
CA PRO A 168 5.62 -20.07 7.99
C PRO A 168 7.05 -20.50 8.26
#